data_AF-A0A259JZD1-F1
#
_entry.id   AF-A0A259JZD1-F1
#
_cell.length_a   1.000
_cell.length_b   1.000
_cell.length_c   1.000
_cell.angle_alpha   90.00
_cell.angle_beta   90.00
_cell.angle_gamma   90.00
#
_symmetry.space_group_name_H-M   'P 1'
#
loop_
_entity.id
_entity.type
_entity.pdbx_description
1 polymer ?
#
loop_
_entity_poly.entity_id
_entity_poly.type
_entity_poly.pdbx_seq_one_letter_code
_entity_poly.pdbx_strand_id
1 'polypeptide(L)'
;MATTAAERPHQTAASPESVVVRFAGDSGDGMQLTGGQFTLSSALAGNDFATFPDFPAEIRAPQGTLFGVSAFQINFGSREISTAGDAPDVLVAMNPAALKTNLPALKPGGLVIIDTGEFTKRNLEKAKYEVNPLEDDTLARHDVLKLDISAMTVEAVKPFGLGNKDALRCKNMWTLGLALWMFDRERAPLHEWLKGKFRNKPELAEANIAALDAGHAYGETAELAGPLRQVHLDPVPTNPGLYRTVTGAEAVSLGLVAGARLLRLPIFFGGYPITPASAILHHLARLKEFNVTTFQAE
;
A
#
# COMPACT_ATOMS: atom_id res chain seq x y z
N MET A 1 6.51 41.46 -30.96
CA MET A 1 5.65 41.21 -29.79
C MET A 1 6.43 40.27 -28.89
N ALA A 2 6.91 40.77 -27.76
CA ALA A 2 7.66 39.99 -26.77
C ALA A 2 6.64 39.24 -25.91
N THR A 3 6.68 37.92 -25.95
CA THR A 3 5.92 37.04 -25.05
C THR A 3 6.58 37.10 -23.67
N THR A 4 5.85 37.68 -22.73
CA THR A 4 6.17 37.73 -21.30
C THR A 4 6.43 36.33 -20.79
N ALA A 5 7.62 36.13 -20.20
CA ALA A 5 7.94 34.93 -19.47
C ALA A 5 6.99 34.83 -18.27
N ALA A 6 6.23 33.73 -18.21
CA ALA A 6 5.39 33.43 -17.07
C ALA A 6 6.27 33.32 -15.81
N GLU A 7 5.94 34.12 -14.79
CA GLU A 7 6.55 34.03 -13.47
C GLU A 7 6.34 32.60 -12.94
N ARG A 8 7.45 31.93 -12.63
CA ARG A 8 7.42 30.61 -11.98
C ARG A 8 6.82 30.79 -10.58
N PRO A 9 5.83 29.98 -10.17
CA PRO A 9 5.32 30.03 -8.81
C PRO A 9 6.46 29.77 -7.83
N HIS A 10 6.34 30.45 -6.69
CA HIS A 10 7.23 30.39 -5.54
C HIS A 10 7.67 28.94 -5.25
N GLN A 11 8.98 28.65 -5.35
CA GLN A 11 9.55 27.38 -4.92
C GLN A 11 9.35 27.22 -3.41
N THR A 12 8.27 26.54 -3.05
CA THR A 12 8.14 25.78 -1.80
C THR A 12 9.31 24.79 -1.74
N ALA A 13 9.77 24.46 -0.52
CA ALA A 13 10.92 23.57 -0.28
C ALA A 13 10.97 22.41 -1.30
N ALA A 14 12.12 22.22 -1.95
CA ALA A 14 12.28 21.30 -3.08
C ALA A 14 11.59 19.96 -2.82
N SER A 15 10.62 19.60 -3.66
CA SER A 15 9.91 18.34 -3.57
C SER A 15 10.92 17.18 -3.53
N PRO A 16 10.73 16.19 -2.64
CA PRO A 16 11.65 15.07 -2.56
C PRO A 16 11.67 14.30 -3.89
N GLU A 17 12.83 13.76 -4.28
CA GLU A 17 12.93 12.93 -5.50
C GLU A 17 12.26 11.55 -5.34
N SER A 18 12.07 11.10 -4.10
CA SER A 18 11.41 9.83 -3.78
C SER A 18 10.80 9.87 -2.39
N VAL A 19 9.70 9.14 -2.18
CA VAL A 19 9.02 9.00 -0.90
C VAL A 19 8.81 7.53 -0.58
N VAL A 20 9.03 7.16 0.68
CA VAL A 20 8.78 5.81 1.20
C VAL A 20 7.53 5.82 2.07
N VAL A 21 6.50 5.08 1.66
CA VAL A 21 5.25 4.93 2.41
C VAL A 21 5.13 3.49 2.90
N ARG A 22 4.79 3.32 4.18
CA ARG A 22 4.50 2.01 4.78
C ARG A 22 3.07 1.96 5.31
N PHE A 23 2.29 1.03 4.78
CA PHE A 23 0.96 0.69 5.28
C PHE A 23 1.06 -0.49 6.24
N ALA A 24 0.61 -0.35 7.49
CA ALA A 24 0.72 -1.37 8.51
C ALA A 24 -0.61 -1.60 9.25
N GLY A 25 -0.94 -2.87 9.48
CA GLY A 25 -2.19 -3.31 10.10
C GLY A 25 -2.13 -4.80 10.44
N ASP A 26 -3.26 -5.39 10.81
CA ASP A 26 -3.31 -6.84 11.05
C ASP A 26 -3.31 -7.64 9.74
N SER A 27 -2.81 -8.87 9.79
CA SER A 27 -2.97 -9.83 8.72
C SER A 27 -4.47 -10.04 8.42
N GLY A 28 -4.82 -9.93 7.14
CA GLY A 28 -6.21 -10.01 6.68
C GLY A 28 -6.96 -8.68 6.67
N ASP A 29 -6.41 -7.60 7.25
CA ASP A 29 -7.02 -6.27 7.14
C ASP A 29 -6.90 -5.73 5.72
N GLY A 30 -5.90 -6.17 4.95
CA GLY A 30 -5.76 -5.86 3.52
C GLY A 30 -4.65 -4.86 3.17
N MET A 31 -3.64 -4.68 4.04
CA MET A 31 -2.50 -3.79 3.79
C MET A 31 -1.78 -4.07 2.47
N GLN A 32 -1.65 -5.36 2.12
CA GLN A 32 -1.07 -5.80 0.85
C GLN A 32 -1.88 -5.31 -0.36
N LEU A 33 -3.21 -5.31 -0.23
CA LEU A 33 -4.10 -4.82 -1.27
C LEU A 33 -4.01 -3.31 -1.41
N THR A 34 -4.05 -2.58 -0.28
CA THR A 34 -3.90 -1.11 -0.26
C THR A 34 -2.59 -0.71 -0.90
N GLY A 35 -1.47 -1.28 -0.45
CA GLY A 35 -0.15 -1.01 -0.99
C GLY A 35 -0.01 -1.40 -2.46
N GLY A 36 -0.58 -2.54 -2.88
CA GLY A 36 -0.58 -2.95 -4.27
C GLY A 36 -1.38 -2.02 -5.20
N GLN A 37 -2.54 -1.52 -4.76
CA GLN A 37 -3.31 -0.54 -5.54
C GLN A 37 -2.62 0.82 -5.59
N PHE A 38 -2.00 1.25 -4.49
CA PHE A 38 -1.18 2.45 -4.48
C PHE A 38 0.05 2.34 -5.39
N THR A 39 0.65 1.14 -5.48
CA THR A 39 1.73 0.82 -6.42
C THR A 39 1.27 0.99 -7.86
N LEU A 40 0.11 0.40 -8.21
CA LEU A 40 -0.46 0.54 -9.56
C LEU A 40 -0.74 2.02 -9.89
N SER A 41 -1.30 2.77 -8.94
CA SER A 41 -1.54 4.20 -9.12
C SER A 41 -0.25 5.00 -9.35
N SER A 42 0.80 4.70 -8.59
CA SER A 42 2.12 5.34 -8.77
C SER A 42 2.75 4.98 -10.12
N ALA A 43 2.59 3.75 -10.58
CA ALA A 43 3.03 3.31 -11.91
C ALA A 43 2.29 4.05 -13.03
N LEU A 44 0.97 4.24 -12.90
CA LEU A 44 0.16 4.98 -13.87
C LEU A 44 0.48 6.47 -13.90
N ALA A 45 0.92 7.04 -12.77
CA ALA A 45 1.47 8.39 -12.70
C ALA A 45 2.89 8.51 -13.31
N GLY A 46 3.46 7.41 -13.83
CA GLY A 46 4.77 7.39 -14.46
C GLY A 46 5.94 7.46 -13.48
N ASN A 47 5.71 7.23 -12.18
CA ASN A 47 6.79 7.12 -11.21
C ASN A 47 7.41 5.73 -11.26
N ASP A 48 8.73 5.68 -11.07
CA ASP A 48 9.42 4.42 -10.81
C ASP A 48 9.26 4.06 -9.33
N PHE A 49 9.30 2.76 -9.03
CA PHE A 49 9.03 2.28 -7.67
C PHE A 49 9.67 0.92 -7.38
N ALA A 50 9.86 0.66 -6.09
CA ALA A 50 10.14 -0.67 -5.57
C ALA A 50 9.30 -0.93 -4.32
N THR A 51 8.78 -2.15 -4.20
CA THR A 51 7.87 -2.54 -3.11
C THR A 51 8.47 -3.64 -2.25
N PHE A 52 8.11 -3.65 -0.98
CA PHE A 52 8.44 -4.72 -0.04
C PHE A 52 7.18 -5.14 0.74
N PRO A 53 6.55 -6.27 0.37
CA PRO A 53 5.46 -6.83 1.15
C PRO A 53 6.02 -7.59 2.36
N ASP A 54 5.61 -7.19 3.57
CA ASP A 54 6.01 -7.79 4.84
C ASP A 54 4.84 -8.56 5.47
N PHE A 55 5.04 -9.87 5.60
CA PHE A 55 4.03 -10.80 6.10
C PHE A 55 4.46 -11.36 7.46
N PRO A 56 3.55 -11.44 8.43
CA PRO A 56 3.86 -12.10 9.69
C PRO A 56 4.15 -13.58 9.45
N ALA A 57 5.04 -14.16 10.25
CA ALA A 57 5.32 -15.59 10.19
C ALA A 57 4.11 -16.44 10.63
N GLU A 58 3.25 -15.88 11.48
CA GLU A 58 2.07 -16.56 12.01
C GLU A 58 0.85 -16.34 11.10
N ILE A 59 0.41 -17.42 10.44
CA ILE A 59 -0.69 -17.39 9.46
C ILE A 59 -2.02 -16.96 10.09
N ARG A 60 -2.23 -17.25 11.38
CA ARG A 60 -3.48 -16.97 12.12
C ARG A 60 -3.23 -16.38 13.51
N ALA A 61 -2.36 -15.39 13.59
CA ALA A 61 -2.19 -14.63 14.82
C ALA A 61 -3.52 -13.98 15.24
N PRO A 62 -3.83 -13.90 16.55
CA PRO A 62 -4.98 -13.15 17.02
C PRO A 62 -4.91 -11.67 16.60
N GLN A 63 -6.01 -11.11 16.09
CA GLN A 63 -6.09 -9.69 15.73
C GLN A 63 -5.70 -8.77 16.88
N GLY A 64 -4.95 -7.71 16.56
CA GLY A 64 -4.41 -6.72 17.48
C GLY A 64 -3.16 -7.16 18.24
N THR A 65 -2.53 -8.29 17.87
CA THR A 65 -1.27 -8.76 18.48
C THR A 65 -0.07 -8.46 17.59
N LEU A 66 1.11 -8.33 18.22
CA LEU A 66 2.35 -7.96 17.53
C LEU A 66 2.78 -8.98 16.46
N PHE A 67 2.52 -10.27 16.70
CA PHE A 67 2.89 -11.35 15.79
C PHE A 67 2.01 -11.43 14.54
N GLY A 68 0.86 -10.75 14.56
CA GLY A 68 -0.09 -10.72 13.45
C GLY A 68 0.03 -9.50 12.55
N VAL A 69 0.99 -8.61 12.81
CA VAL A 69 1.15 -7.39 12.03
C VAL A 69 1.67 -7.72 10.63
N SER A 70 1.01 -7.19 9.61
CA SER A 70 1.45 -7.19 8.23
C SER A 70 1.68 -5.75 7.78
N ALA A 71 2.70 -5.55 6.95
CA ALA A 71 2.98 -4.26 6.37
C ALA A 71 3.24 -4.36 4.85
N PHE A 72 3.02 -3.27 4.14
CA PHE A 72 3.43 -3.11 2.76
C PHE A 72 4.17 -1.79 2.64
N GLN A 73 5.42 -1.86 2.21
CA GLN A 73 6.23 -0.67 1.93
C GLN A 73 6.38 -0.46 0.43
N ILE A 74 6.34 0.80 0.03
CA ILE A 74 6.65 1.26 -1.32
C ILE A 74 7.57 2.46 -1.25
N ASN A 75 8.64 2.41 -2.03
CA ASN A 75 9.46 3.57 -2.38
C ASN A 75 9.13 3.94 -3.82
N PHE A 76 8.73 5.17 -4.07
CA PHE A 76 8.36 5.66 -5.40
C PHE A 76 8.87 7.08 -5.60
N GLY A 77 9.17 7.46 -6.84
CA GLY A 77 9.81 8.75 -7.09
C GLY A 77 9.89 9.19 -8.54
N SER A 78 10.52 10.35 -8.73
CA SER A 78 10.84 10.98 -10.01
C SER A 78 12.24 10.62 -10.53
N ARG A 79 12.89 9.64 -9.89
CA ARG A 79 14.15 9.01 -10.31
C ARG A 79 14.01 7.49 -10.37
N GLU A 80 15.03 6.82 -10.91
CA GLU A 80 15.13 5.36 -10.86
C GLU A 80 15.18 4.86 -9.39
N ILE A 81 14.34 3.88 -9.06
CA ILE A 81 14.18 3.30 -7.73
C ILE A 81 14.55 1.81 -7.76
N SER A 82 15.69 1.49 -7.16
CA SER A 82 16.21 0.11 -7.10
C SER A 82 16.00 -0.59 -5.76
N THR A 83 15.49 0.12 -4.75
CA THR A 83 15.27 -0.42 -3.39
C THR A 83 13.94 0.04 -2.84
N ALA A 84 13.33 -0.78 -1.99
CA ALA A 84 12.08 -0.42 -1.31
C ALA A 84 12.25 0.68 -0.23
N GLY A 85 13.46 1.24 -0.07
CA GLY A 85 13.80 2.25 0.93
C GLY A 85 14.12 1.68 2.32
N ASP A 86 15.12 2.24 2.99
CA ASP A 86 15.56 1.74 4.31
C ASP A 86 14.56 2.08 5.43
N ALA A 87 14.05 3.31 5.41
CA ALA A 87 13.13 3.84 6.42
C ALA A 87 11.95 4.57 5.75
N PRO A 88 10.70 4.37 6.20
CA PRO A 88 9.56 5.12 5.70
C PRO A 88 9.65 6.62 6.05
N ASP A 89 9.14 7.45 5.15
CA ASP A 89 8.81 8.86 5.37
C ASP A 89 7.39 9.00 5.96
N VAL A 90 6.49 8.09 5.57
CA VAL A 90 5.11 8.03 6.05
C VAL A 90 4.79 6.63 6.56
N LEU A 91 4.30 6.54 7.80
CA LEU A 91 3.74 5.33 8.38
C LEU A 91 2.23 5.49 8.56
N VAL A 92 1.46 4.64 7.90
CA VAL A 92 0.03 4.48 8.13
C VAL A 92 -0.17 3.30 9.07
N ALA A 93 -0.56 3.57 10.32
CA ALA A 93 -0.75 2.56 11.37
C ALA A 93 -2.24 2.38 11.69
N MET A 94 -2.80 1.25 11.27
CA MET A 94 -4.24 0.98 11.41
C MET A 94 -4.67 0.50 12.79
N ASN A 95 -3.74 0.20 13.70
CA ASN A 95 -4.02 -0.22 15.07
C ASN A 95 -2.76 -0.06 15.97
N PRO A 96 -2.87 -0.23 17.30
CA PRO A 96 -1.72 -0.09 18.20
C PRO A 96 -0.59 -1.09 17.93
N ALA A 97 -0.89 -2.34 17.57
CA ALA A 97 0.13 -3.34 17.28
C ALA A 97 0.97 -2.95 16.05
N ALA A 98 0.31 -2.50 14.99
CA ALA A 98 0.94 -1.99 13.78
C ALA A 98 1.84 -0.78 14.08
N LEU A 99 1.36 0.15 14.92
CA LEU A 99 2.17 1.28 15.39
C LEU A 99 3.42 0.79 16.13
N LYS A 100 3.25 -0.11 17.12
CA LYS A 100 4.37 -0.58 17.95
C LYS A 100 5.46 -1.26 17.14
N THR A 101 5.06 -2.12 16.20
CA THR A 101 5.99 -2.92 15.39
C THR A 101 6.74 -2.06 14.36
N ASN A 102 6.15 -0.96 13.87
CA ASN A 102 6.72 -0.20 12.75
C ASN A 102 7.26 1.18 13.10
N LEU A 103 6.84 1.80 14.20
CA LEU A 103 7.31 3.12 14.60
C LEU A 103 8.85 3.21 14.71
N PRO A 104 9.60 2.20 15.22
CA PRO A 104 11.06 2.27 15.29
C PRO A 104 11.77 2.39 13.93
N ALA A 105 11.11 1.99 12.84
CA ALA A 105 11.67 2.08 11.49
C ALA A 105 11.41 3.43 10.83
N LEU A 106 10.45 4.23 11.33
CA LEU A 106 10.09 5.52 10.76
C LEU A 106 11.22 6.54 10.93
N LYS A 107 11.44 7.37 9.91
CA LYS A 107 12.42 8.46 9.99
C LYS A 107 12.01 9.48 11.07
N PRO A 108 12.97 10.09 11.79
CA PRO A 108 12.69 11.25 12.63
C PRO A 108 12.02 12.36 11.82
N GLY A 109 10.96 12.97 12.36
CA GLY A 109 10.13 13.94 11.64
C GLY A 109 9.24 13.33 10.55
N GLY A 110 9.23 12.00 10.37
CA GLY A 110 8.31 11.32 9.47
C GLY A 110 6.86 11.46 9.95
N LEU A 111 5.92 11.30 9.01
CA LEU A 111 4.48 11.41 9.28
C LEU A 111 3.92 10.06 9.75
N VAL A 112 3.21 10.07 10.88
CA VAL A 112 2.43 8.94 11.37
C VAL A 112 0.94 9.25 11.21
N ILE A 113 0.24 8.44 10.42
CA ILE A 113 -1.22 8.49 10.29
C ILE A 113 -1.80 7.34 11.11
N ILE A 114 -2.68 7.66 12.06
CA ILE A 114 -3.16 6.71 13.07
C ILE A 114 -4.69 6.65 13.04
N ASP A 115 -5.24 5.43 12.98
CA ASP A 115 -6.65 5.19 13.27
C ASP A 115 -6.90 5.14 14.78
N THR A 116 -7.35 6.24 15.37
CA THR A 116 -7.64 6.33 16.81
C THR A 116 -8.81 5.46 17.25
N GLY A 117 -9.71 5.09 16.33
CA GLY A 117 -10.85 4.20 16.62
C GLY A 117 -10.40 2.81 17.10
N GLU A 118 -9.18 2.39 16.74
CA GLU A 118 -8.61 1.11 17.11
C GLU A 118 -7.79 1.16 18.43
N PHE A 119 -7.61 2.33 19.05
CA PHE A 119 -6.84 2.51 20.31
C PHE A 119 -7.70 2.27 21.55
N THR A 120 -8.50 1.20 21.52
CA THR A 120 -9.28 0.74 22.67
C THR A 120 -8.38 0.09 23.73
N LYS A 121 -8.80 0.11 25.00
CA LYS A 121 -8.09 -0.57 26.11
C LYS A 121 -7.70 -2.02 25.76
N ARG A 122 -8.63 -2.77 25.18
CA ARG A 122 -8.41 -4.17 24.77
C ARG A 122 -7.31 -4.31 23.71
N ASN A 123 -7.26 -3.42 22.72
CA ASN A 123 -6.26 -3.47 21.66
C ASN A 123 -4.88 -3.02 22.17
N LEU A 124 -4.83 -2.04 23.07
CA LEU A 124 -3.60 -1.63 23.77
C LEU A 124 -3.01 -2.79 24.59
N GLU A 125 -3.84 -3.51 25.36
CA GLU A 125 -3.42 -4.67 26.14
C GLU A 125 -2.86 -5.80 25.25
N LYS A 126 -3.51 -6.09 24.12
CA LYS A 126 -3.03 -7.08 23.14
C LYS A 126 -1.70 -6.69 22.49
N ALA A 127 -1.54 -5.40 22.18
CA ALA A 127 -0.31 -4.81 21.66
C ALA A 127 0.76 -4.62 22.75
N LYS A 128 0.48 -5.01 24.00
CA LYS A 128 1.40 -4.93 25.14
C LYS A 128 1.82 -3.50 25.47
N TYR A 129 0.92 -2.53 25.33
CA TYR A 129 1.12 -1.18 25.83
C TYR A 129 0.70 -1.09 27.30
N GLU A 130 1.54 -0.48 28.12
CA GLU A 130 1.22 -0.13 29.51
C GLU A 130 0.46 1.19 29.58
N VAL A 131 0.86 2.15 28.74
CA VAL A 131 0.24 3.48 28.60
C VAL A 131 -0.16 3.67 27.13
N ASN A 132 -1.23 4.44 26.90
CA ASN A 132 -1.65 4.77 25.54
C ASN A 132 -0.59 5.66 24.87
N PRO A 133 0.06 5.22 23.77
CA PRO A 133 1.11 5.99 23.11
C PRO A 133 0.60 7.27 22.43
N LEU A 134 -0.73 7.47 22.39
CA LEU A 134 -1.35 8.71 21.92
C LEU A 134 -1.43 9.78 23.01
N GLU A 135 -1.18 9.42 24.26
CA GLU A 135 -1.33 10.27 25.46
C GLU A 135 0.01 10.51 26.17
N ASP A 136 1.11 9.98 25.65
CA ASP A 136 2.47 10.16 26.16
C ASP A 136 3.40 10.74 25.07
N ASP A 137 4.70 10.85 25.39
CA ASP A 137 5.72 11.40 24.50
C ASP A 137 6.26 10.39 23.46
N THR A 138 5.65 9.20 23.31
CA THR A 138 6.10 8.16 22.36
C THR A 138 6.20 8.70 20.93
N LEU A 139 5.27 9.58 20.54
CA LEU A 139 5.19 10.13 19.20
C LEU A 139 5.85 11.51 19.05
N ALA A 140 6.47 12.06 20.09
CA ALA A 140 6.97 13.43 20.11
C ALA A 140 8.05 13.76 19.05
N ARG A 141 8.69 12.73 18.47
CA ARG A 141 9.71 12.86 17.42
C ARG A 141 9.16 12.87 15.99
N HIS A 142 7.85 12.77 15.82
CA HIS A 142 7.19 12.55 14.55
C HIS A 142 6.06 13.55 14.35
N ASP A 143 5.74 13.85 13.09
CA ASP A 143 4.49 14.52 12.77
C ASP A 143 3.36 13.51 12.88
N VAL A 144 2.27 13.86 13.57
CA VAL A 144 1.19 12.90 13.87
C VAL A 144 -0.14 13.43 13.35
N LEU A 145 -0.80 12.61 12.55
CA LEU A 145 -2.19 12.79 12.14
C LEU A 145 -3.06 11.71 12.81
N LYS A 146 -3.78 12.12 13.86
CA LYS A 146 -4.70 11.27 14.62
C LYS A 146 -6.11 11.41 14.07
N LEU A 147 -6.67 10.33 13.52
CA LEU A 147 -7.99 10.32 12.89
C LEU A 147 -8.78 9.12 13.36
N ASP A 148 -10.09 9.28 13.56
CA ASP A 148 -10.97 8.12 13.71
C ASP A 148 -11.35 7.60 12.33
N ILE A 149 -10.40 6.94 11.66
CA ILE A 149 -10.56 6.40 10.30
C ILE A 149 -11.71 5.40 10.30
N SER A 150 -11.83 4.61 11.36
CA SER A 150 -12.93 3.67 11.54
C SER A 150 -14.30 4.37 11.51
N ALA A 151 -14.51 5.40 12.31
CA ALA A 151 -15.77 6.14 12.32
C ALA A 151 -16.02 6.89 11.00
N MET A 152 -14.99 7.54 10.45
CA MET A 152 -15.08 8.26 9.16
C MET A 152 -15.46 7.31 8.01
N THR A 153 -14.90 6.10 8.00
CA THR A 153 -15.24 5.06 7.02
C THR A 153 -16.69 4.62 7.18
N VAL A 154 -17.13 4.33 8.41
CA VAL A 154 -18.51 3.90 8.68
C VAL A 154 -19.52 4.95 8.22
N GLU A 155 -19.25 6.24 8.48
CA GLU A 155 -20.14 7.31 8.04
C GLU A 155 -20.15 7.44 6.51
N ALA A 156 -19.00 7.34 5.85
CA ALA A 156 -18.90 7.41 4.39
C ALA A 156 -19.72 6.32 3.67
N VAL A 157 -19.78 5.11 4.24
CA VAL A 157 -20.46 3.97 3.60
C VAL A 157 -21.88 3.71 4.11
N LYS A 158 -22.36 4.50 5.06
CA LYS A 158 -23.70 4.40 5.64
C LYS A 158 -24.85 4.41 4.63
N PRO A 159 -24.82 5.21 3.53
CA PRO A 159 -25.89 5.19 2.52
C PRO A 159 -26.09 3.84 1.83
N PHE A 160 -25.08 2.96 1.85
CA PHE A 160 -25.11 1.64 1.19
C PHE A 160 -25.68 0.53 2.09
N GLY A 161 -26.09 0.85 3.33
CA GLY A 161 -26.77 -0.10 4.21
C GLY A 161 -25.91 -1.29 4.67
N LEU A 162 -24.58 -1.15 4.62
CA LEU A 162 -23.67 -2.20 5.08
C LEU A 162 -23.77 -2.42 6.59
N GLY A 163 -23.68 -3.68 7.02
CA GLY A 163 -23.47 -3.99 8.43
C GLY A 163 -22.11 -3.48 8.92
N ASN A 164 -21.98 -3.18 10.22
CA ASN A 164 -20.77 -2.58 10.80
C ASN A 164 -19.46 -3.31 10.43
N LYS A 165 -19.51 -4.65 10.36
CA LYS A 165 -18.36 -5.48 9.97
C LYS A 165 -17.91 -5.23 8.52
N ASP A 166 -18.85 -5.08 7.59
CA ASP A 166 -18.54 -4.85 6.18
C ASP A 166 -18.20 -3.37 5.92
N ALA A 167 -18.79 -2.45 6.69
CA ALA A 167 -18.37 -1.04 6.68
C ALA A 167 -16.91 -0.88 7.09
N LEU A 168 -16.49 -1.48 8.22
CA LEU A 168 -15.10 -1.43 8.69
C LEU A 168 -14.10 -2.12 7.76
N ARG A 169 -14.53 -3.05 6.91
CA ARG A 169 -13.68 -3.63 5.85
C ARG A 169 -13.30 -2.63 4.76
N CYS A 170 -14.01 -1.52 4.65
CA CYS A 170 -13.71 -0.45 3.69
C CYS A 170 -12.64 0.53 4.22
N LYS A 171 -12.17 0.38 5.47
CA LYS A 171 -11.20 1.30 6.11
C LYS A 171 -9.91 1.47 5.31
N ASN A 172 -9.51 0.39 4.64
CA ASN A 172 -8.36 0.37 3.76
C ASN A 172 -8.52 1.22 2.51
N MET A 173 -9.74 1.29 1.96
CA MET A 173 -10.03 2.15 0.81
C MET A 173 -10.08 3.60 1.24
N TRP A 174 -10.66 3.90 2.41
CA TRP A 174 -10.59 5.25 2.97
C TRP A 174 -9.15 5.73 3.11
N THR A 175 -8.31 4.89 3.72
CA THR A 175 -6.89 5.17 3.91
C THR A 175 -6.12 5.29 2.59
N LEU A 176 -6.46 4.45 1.61
CA LEU A 176 -5.91 4.54 0.26
C LEU A 176 -6.29 5.87 -0.39
N GLY A 177 -7.54 6.32 -0.24
CA GLY A 177 -8.03 7.58 -0.77
C GLY A 177 -7.25 8.78 -0.26
N LEU A 178 -6.96 8.79 1.06
CA LEU A 178 -6.09 9.79 1.67
C LEU A 178 -4.68 9.76 1.06
N ALA A 179 -4.09 8.56 0.92
CA ALA A 179 -2.77 8.42 0.30
C ALA A 179 -2.76 8.86 -1.17
N LEU A 180 -3.83 8.62 -1.93
CA LEU A 180 -3.95 9.11 -3.30
C LEU A 180 -3.93 10.63 -3.35
N TRP A 181 -4.68 11.30 -2.47
CA TRP A 181 -4.66 12.75 -2.39
C TRP A 181 -3.28 13.29 -1.99
N MET A 182 -2.65 12.68 -0.98
CA MET A 182 -1.32 13.09 -0.48
C MET A 182 -0.25 13.09 -1.56
N PHE A 183 -0.35 12.20 -2.55
CA PHE A 183 0.66 12.04 -3.60
C PHE A 183 0.12 12.37 -4.99
N ASP A 184 -0.91 13.21 -5.07
CA ASP A 184 -1.51 13.72 -6.31
C ASP A 184 -1.80 12.60 -7.32
N ARG A 185 -2.63 11.64 -6.91
CA ARG A 185 -2.97 10.46 -7.69
C ARG A 185 -4.42 10.45 -8.14
N GLU A 186 -4.62 10.06 -9.39
CA GLU A 186 -5.96 9.88 -9.94
C GLU A 186 -6.70 8.70 -9.29
N ARG A 187 -7.99 8.91 -8.99
CA ARG A 187 -8.89 7.91 -8.41
C ARG A 187 -9.58 7.03 -9.46
N ALA A 188 -9.76 7.55 -10.67
CA ALA A 188 -10.55 6.87 -11.71
C ALA A 188 -10.06 5.44 -12.02
N PRO A 189 -8.75 5.15 -12.12
CA PRO A 189 -8.28 3.77 -12.31
C PRO A 189 -8.72 2.81 -11.19
N LEU A 190 -8.75 3.29 -9.95
CA LEU A 190 -9.18 2.49 -8.79
C LEU A 190 -10.69 2.31 -8.75
N HIS A 191 -11.47 3.32 -9.14
CA HIS A 191 -12.92 3.18 -9.29
C HIS A 191 -13.26 2.05 -10.27
N GLU A 192 -12.61 2.02 -11.44
CA GLU A 192 -12.83 0.98 -12.44
C GLU A 192 -12.35 -0.40 -11.97
N TRP A 193 -11.22 -0.45 -11.27
CA TRP A 193 -10.75 -1.69 -10.65
C TRP A 193 -11.74 -2.22 -9.60
N LEU A 194 -12.29 -1.35 -8.74
CA LEU A 194 -13.28 -1.73 -7.73
C LEU A 194 -14.56 -2.28 -8.37
N LYS A 195 -15.08 -1.62 -9.40
CA LYS A 195 -16.25 -2.08 -10.17
C LYS A 195 -15.98 -3.44 -10.82
N GLY A 196 -14.80 -3.64 -11.41
CA GLY A 196 -14.40 -4.92 -11.98
C GLY A 196 -14.29 -6.03 -10.95
N LYS A 197 -13.64 -5.74 -9.81
CA LYS A 197 -13.43 -6.70 -8.72
C LYS A 197 -14.73 -7.16 -8.08
N PHE A 198 -15.65 -6.22 -7.84
CA PHE A 198 -16.95 -6.51 -7.22
C PHE A 198 -18.09 -6.51 -8.24
N ARG A 199 -17.83 -6.90 -9.49
CA ARG A 199 -18.83 -6.97 -10.57
C ARG A 199 -20.10 -7.77 -10.21
N ASN A 200 -19.96 -8.74 -9.30
CA ASN A 200 -21.06 -9.59 -8.84
C ASN A 200 -21.74 -9.08 -7.56
N LYS A 201 -21.22 -8.00 -6.97
CA LYS A 201 -21.71 -7.33 -5.75
C LYS A 201 -21.54 -5.81 -5.87
N PRO A 202 -22.28 -5.14 -6.78
CA PRO A 202 -22.10 -3.72 -7.05
C PRO A 202 -22.21 -2.83 -5.82
N GLU A 203 -23.06 -3.19 -4.85
CA GLU A 203 -23.20 -2.50 -3.57
C GLU A 203 -21.88 -2.43 -2.78
N LEU A 204 -21.04 -3.47 -2.86
CA LEU A 204 -19.71 -3.46 -2.26
C LEU A 204 -18.73 -2.62 -3.07
N ALA A 205 -18.85 -2.56 -4.40
CA ALA A 205 -18.04 -1.66 -5.21
C ALA A 205 -18.30 -0.21 -4.80
N GLU A 206 -19.57 0.20 -4.81
CA GLU A 206 -19.98 1.58 -4.52
C GLU A 206 -19.61 1.99 -3.09
N ALA A 207 -19.76 1.11 -2.10
CA ALA A 207 -19.32 1.40 -0.74
C ALA A 207 -17.79 1.59 -0.63
N ASN A 208 -16.99 0.77 -1.33
CA ASN A 208 -15.54 0.93 -1.33
C ASN A 208 -15.11 2.20 -2.08
N ILE A 209 -15.81 2.55 -3.16
CA ILE A 209 -15.59 3.80 -3.91
C ILE A 209 -15.92 5.00 -3.02
N ALA A 210 -17.05 4.98 -2.31
CA ALA A 210 -17.41 6.05 -1.39
C ALA A 210 -16.40 6.21 -0.25
N ALA A 211 -15.89 5.11 0.30
CA ALA A 211 -14.82 5.17 1.28
C ALA A 211 -13.55 5.80 0.69
N LEU A 212 -13.11 5.37 -0.50
CA LEU A 212 -11.96 5.94 -1.22
C LEU A 212 -12.13 7.45 -1.44
N ASP A 213 -13.29 7.88 -1.94
CA ASP A 213 -13.56 9.28 -2.23
C ASP A 213 -13.64 10.12 -0.95
N ALA A 214 -14.19 9.59 0.13
CA ALA A 214 -14.23 10.27 1.42
C ALA A 214 -12.81 10.49 2.00
N GLY A 215 -11.93 9.49 1.88
CA GLY A 215 -10.54 9.63 2.31
C GLY A 215 -9.76 10.67 1.49
N HIS A 216 -9.99 10.71 0.18
CA HIS A 216 -9.41 11.73 -0.68
C HIS A 216 -9.96 13.13 -0.36
N ALA A 217 -11.27 13.27 -0.18
CA ALA A 217 -11.91 14.54 0.17
C ALA A 217 -11.45 15.05 1.54
N TYR A 218 -11.15 14.16 2.48
CA TYR A 218 -10.55 14.54 3.76
C TYR A 218 -9.24 15.29 3.55
N GLY A 219 -8.38 14.79 2.66
CA GLY A 219 -7.12 15.44 2.29
C GLY A 219 -7.31 16.90 1.87
N GLU A 220 -8.22 17.15 0.92
CA GLU A 220 -8.56 18.50 0.44
C GLU A 220 -8.95 19.46 1.58
N THR A 221 -9.71 18.96 2.57
CA THR A 221 -10.14 19.77 3.72
C THR A 221 -9.06 19.93 4.79
N ALA A 222 -8.17 18.94 4.93
CA ALA A 222 -7.15 18.88 5.97
C ALA A 222 -5.88 19.67 5.62
N GLU A 223 -5.63 19.92 4.33
CA GLU A 223 -4.50 20.74 3.85
C GLU A 223 -4.46 22.13 4.52
N LEU A 224 -5.63 22.66 4.88
CA LEU A 224 -5.77 23.98 5.48
C LEU A 224 -5.36 24.04 6.97
N ALA A 225 -5.18 22.91 7.66
CA ALA A 225 -5.10 22.88 9.13
C ALA A 225 -4.12 21.87 9.76
N GLY A 226 -3.35 21.09 8.99
CA GLY A 226 -2.54 19.99 9.52
C GLY A 226 -1.08 19.92 9.05
N PRO A 227 -0.31 18.93 9.55
CA PRO A 227 1.00 18.58 9.01
C PRO A 227 0.90 17.93 7.62
N LEU A 228 -0.31 17.55 7.22
CA LEU A 228 -0.60 16.92 5.95
C LEU A 228 -0.39 17.92 4.81
N ARG A 229 0.49 17.57 3.88
CA ARG A 229 0.75 18.35 2.67
C ARG A 229 0.67 17.44 1.47
N GLN A 230 0.09 17.94 0.39
CA GLN A 230 0.17 17.25 -0.89
C GLN A 230 1.61 17.35 -1.43
N VAL A 231 2.14 16.22 -1.89
CA VAL A 231 3.48 16.09 -2.48
C VAL A 231 3.34 15.55 -3.89
N HIS A 232 3.59 16.41 -4.87
CA HIS A 232 3.69 16.00 -6.27
C HIS A 232 5.08 15.44 -6.57
N LEU A 233 5.13 14.31 -7.28
CA LEU A 233 6.35 13.68 -7.77
C LEU A 233 6.27 13.55 -9.28
N ASP A 234 7.16 14.24 -9.99
CA ASP A 234 7.21 14.21 -11.44
C ASP A 234 7.39 12.77 -11.98
N PRO A 235 6.82 12.43 -13.15
CA PRO A 235 7.10 11.16 -13.81
C PRO A 235 8.58 10.96 -14.09
N VAL A 236 9.05 9.72 -14.03
CA VAL A 236 10.40 9.36 -14.46
C VAL A 236 10.45 9.37 -15.99
N PRO A 237 11.44 10.04 -16.61
CA PRO A 237 11.66 9.93 -18.05
C PRO A 237 11.84 8.47 -18.47
N THR A 238 10.87 7.95 -19.21
CA THR A 238 10.82 6.55 -19.65
C THR A 238 10.75 6.47 -21.17
N ASN A 239 11.40 5.45 -21.73
CA ASN A 239 11.34 5.20 -23.17
C ASN A 239 9.94 4.71 -23.57
N PRO A 240 9.42 5.04 -24.76
CA PRO A 240 8.15 4.48 -25.22
C PRO A 240 8.20 2.95 -25.24
N GLY A 241 7.22 2.28 -24.63
CA GLY A 241 7.20 0.82 -24.55
C GLY A 241 6.02 0.28 -23.76
N LEU A 242 5.88 -1.05 -23.77
CA LEU A 242 4.94 -1.76 -22.92
C LEU A 242 5.63 -2.14 -21.61
N TYR A 243 5.17 -1.54 -20.52
CA TYR A 243 5.67 -1.79 -19.18
C TYR A 243 4.78 -2.79 -18.45
N ARG A 244 5.41 -3.59 -17.57
CA ARG A 244 4.68 -4.45 -16.63
C ARG A 244 5.34 -4.40 -15.27
N THR A 245 4.52 -4.43 -14.23
CA THR A 245 4.97 -4.74 -12.89
C THR A 245 5.27 -6.24 -12.80
N VAL A 246 6.35 -6.63 -12.14
CA VAL A 246 6.77 -8.03 -12.05
C VAL A 246 7.43 -8.28 -10.69
N THR A 247 7.09 -9.41 -10.05
CA THR A 247 7.77 -9.83 -8.82
C THR A 247 9.05 -10.60 -9.14
N GLY A 248 9.97 -10.74 -8.18
CA GLY A 248 11.18 -11.54 -8.39
C GLY A 248 10.90 -12.99 -8.80
N ALA A 249 9.89 -13.63 -8.19
CA ALA A 249 9.49 -14.99 -8.55
C ALA A 249 8.92 -15.06 -9.97
N GLU A 250 8.07 -14.11 -10.38
CA GLU A 250 7.60 -14.03 -11.77
C GLU A 250 8.75 -13.82 -12.76
N ALA A 251 9.66 -12.90 -12.46
CA ALA A 251 10.80 -12.59 -13.33
C ALA A 251 11.67 -13.83 -13.57
N VAL A 252 11.99 -14.58 -12.50
CA VAL A 252 12.73 -15.85 -12.61
C VAL A 252 11.96 -16.86 -13.44
N SER A 253 10.67 -17.08 -13.16
CA SER A 253 9.84 -18.02 -13.92
C SER A 253 9.78 -17.66 -15.41
N LEU A 254 9.60 -16.38 -15.75
CA LEU A 254 9.56 -15.92 -17.14
C LEU A 254 10.93 -16.05 -17.82
N GLY A 255 12.02 -15.75 -17.11
CA GLY A 255 13.38 -15.92 -17.61
C GLY A 255 13.70 -17.38 -17.94
N LEU A 256 13.30 -18.32 -17.08
CA LEU A 256 13.44 -19.76 -17.33
C LEU A 256 12.68 -20.19 -18.58
N VAL A 257 11.41 -19.76 -18.72
CA VAL A 257 10.58 -20.05 -19.89
C VAL A 257 11.21 -19.45 -21.16
N ALA A 258 11.65 -18.20 -21.11
CA ALA A 258 12.28 -17.53 -22.26
C ALA A 258 13.54 -18.29 -22.72
N GLY A 259 14.42 -18.66 -21.79
CA GLY A 259 15.62 -19.43 -22.09
C GLY A 259 15.31 -20.80 -22.70
N ALA A 260 14.37 -21.54 -22.11
CA ALA A 260 13.97 -22.85 -22.63
C ALA A 260 13.35 -22.78 -24.03
N ARG A 261 12.54 -21.74 -24.31
CA ARG A 261 11.98 -21.51 -25.65
C ARG A 261 13.06 -21.20 -26.69
N LEU A 262 14.06 -20.41 -26.34
CA LEU A 262 15.20 -20.13 -27.23
C LEU A 262 16.01 -21.38 -27.54
N LEU A 263 16.18 -22.27 -26.55
CA LEU A 263 16.88 -23.55 -26.69
C LEU A 263 16.00 -24.67 -27.25
N ARG A 264 14.69 -24.43 -27.43
CA ARG A 264 13.68 -25.42 -27.86
C ARG A 264 13.63 -26.66 -26.95
N LEU A 265 13.83 -26.45 -25.64
CA LEU A 265 13.76 -27.51 -24.63
C LEU A 265 12.46 -27.45 -23.83
N PRO A 266 11.86 -28.59 -23.47
CA PRO A 266 10.79 -28.61 -22.46
C PRO A 266 11.38 -28.27 -21.08
N ILE A 267 10.55 -27.71 -20.20
CA ILE A 267 10.93 -27.47 -18.80
C ILE A 267 10.33 -28.58 -17.94
N PHE A 268 11.16 -29.17 -17.09
CA PHE A 268 10.70 -29.92 -15.92
C PHE A 268 11.17 -29.18 -14.67
N PHE A 269 10.24 -28.75 -13.82
CA PHE A 269 10.53 -28.08 -12.56
C PHE A 269 9.98 -28.90 -11.40
N GLY A 270 10.88 -29.53 -10.64
CA GLY A 270 10.56 -30.17 -9.37
C GLY A 270 10.82 -29.23 -8.19
N GLY A 271 9.88 -29.10 -7.26
CA GLY A 271 10.07 -28.27 -6.08
C GLY A 271 9.32 -28.80 -4.86
N TYR A 272 9.92 -28.62 -3.68
CA TYR A 272 9.26 -28.81 -2.39
C TYR A 272 8.77 -27.46 -1.86
N PRO A 273 7.54 -27.33 -1.31
CA PRO A 273 7.05 -26.06 -0.80
C PRO A 273 7.90 -25.50 0.35
N ILE A 274 8.58 -24.37 0.11
CA ILE A 274 9.35 -23.63 1.10
C ILE A 274 9.26 -22.12 0.82
N THR A 275 8.95 -21.31 1.84
CA THR A 275 8.94 -19.84 1.72
C THR A 275 10.38 -19.32 1.63
N PRO A 276 10.73 -18.41 0.69
CA PRO A 276 9.87 -17.74 -0.31
C PRO A 276 9.84 -18.43 -1.70
N ALA A 277 10.53 -19.54 -1.91
CA ALA A 277 10.74 -20.16 -3.22
C ALA A 277 9.49 -20.83 -3.84
N SER A 278 8.49 -21.20 -3.03
CA SER A 278 7.24 -21.82 -3.52
C SER A 278 6.53 -21.02 -4.62
N ALA A 279 6.68 -19.69 -4.62
CA ALA A 279 6.09 -18.82 -5.63
C ALA A 279 6.56 -19.16 -7.06
N ILE A 280 7.82 -19.58 -7.24
CA ILE A 280 8.36 -19.95 -8.55
C ILE A 280 7.59 -21.15 -9.13
N LEU A 281 7.32 -22.17 -8.31
CA LEU A 281 6.51 -23.32 -8.70
C LEU A 281 5.10 -22.88 -9.10
N HIS A 282 4.46 -22.01 -8.29
CA HIS A 282 3.11 -21.51 -8.56
C HIS A 282 3.00 -20.70 -9.86
N HIS A 283 4.05 -19.96 -10.25
CA HIS A 283 4.09 -19.24 -11.51
C HIS A 283 4.31 -20.18 -12.69
N LEU A 284 5.31 -21.08 -12.61
CA LEU A 284 5.60 -22.06 -13.66
C LEU A 284 4.42 -23.01 -13.92
N ALA A 285 3.67 -23.40 -12.90
CA ALA A 285 2.51 -24.27 -13.02
C ALA A 285 1.38 -23.69 -13.89
N ARG A 286 1.35 -22.37 -14.10
CA ARG A 286 0.38 -21.66 -14.95
C ARG A 286 0.87 -21.45 -16.38
N LEU A 287 2.09 -21.87 -16.71
CA LEU A 287 2.76 -21.63 -17.99
C LEU A 287 2.90 -22.93 -18.80
N LYS A 288 1.93 -23.85 -18.66
CA LYS A 288 1.94 -25.18 -19.31
C LYS A 288 1.92 -25.10 -20.83
N GLU A 289 1.32 -24.04 -21.38
CA GLU A 289 1.31 -23.71 -22.80
C GLU A 289 2.72 -23.51 -23.40
N PHE A 290 3.73 -23.33 -22.55
CA PHE A 290 5.13 -23.24 -22.95
C PHE A 290 5.93 -24.53 -22.71
N ASN A 291 5.27 -25.70 -22.67
CA ASN A 291 5.87 -27.01 -22.40
C ASN A 291 6.56 -27.08 -21.02
N VAL A 292 5.94 -26.46 -20.03
CA VAL A 292 6.38 -26.52 -18.63
C VAL A 292 5.64 -27.64 -17.90
N THR A 293 6.41 -28.60 -17.37
CA THR A 293 5.94 -29.63 -16.44
C THR A 293 6.43 -29.28 -15.05
N THR A 294 5.51 -29.10 -14.10
CA THR A 294 5.84 -28.90 -12.68
C THR A 294 5.55 -30.15 -11.88
N PHE A 295 6.42 -30.47 -10.93
CA PHE A 295 6.24 -31.55 -9.96
C PHE A 295 6.43 -31.00 -8.55
N GLN A 296 5.42 -31.15 -7.70
CA GLN A 296 5.55 -30.85 -6.28
C GLN A 296 6.03 -32.12 -5.57
N ALA A 297 7.25 -32.07 -5.03
CA ALA A 297 7.79 -33.15 -4.21
C ALA A 297 7.19 -33.11 -2.79
N GLU A 298 7.17 -34.26 -2.12
CA GLU A 298 6.83 -34.44 -0.70
C GLU A 298 8.06 -34.32 0.21
#